data_AF-A0A0V1JXA0-F1
#
_entry.id   AF-A0A0V1JXA0-F1
#
_cell.length_a   1.000
_cell.length_b   1.000
_cell.length_c   1.000
_cell.angle_alpha   90.00
_cell.angle_beta   90.00
_cell.angle_gamma   90.00
#
_symmetry.space_group_name_H-M   'P 1'
#
loop_
_entity.id
_entity.type
_entity.pdbx_description
1 polymer ?
#
loop_
_entity_poly.entity_id
_entity_poly.type
_entity_poly.pdbx_seq_one_letter_code
_entity_poly.pdbx_strand_id
1 'polypeptide(L)'
;LLTELTSLYIFKKFVITNYLDSLNSTMAKSKNHTNHNQNHKDHRNGIKRPRRKRCPGMKGVDPKFLKNLFYVRKGLMKKKLETKRLEAKRKPTEKKE
;
A
#
# COMPACT_ATOMS: atom_id res chain seq x y z
N LEU A 1 -6.36 -19.10 -65.47
CA LEU A 1 -7.16 -18.97 -64.22
C LEU A 1 -6.49 -19.65 -63.04
N LEU A 2 -6.28 -20.97 -63.06
CA LEU A 2 -5.57 -21.67 -61.97
C LEU A 2 -4.11 -21.20 -61.79
N THR A 3 -3.40 -20.92 -62.88
CA THR A 3 -2.02 -20.39 -62.90
C THR A 3 -1.90 -18.97 -62.34
N GLU A 4 -2.93 -18.14 -62.54
CA GLU A 4 -2.97 -16.77 -62.03
C GLU A 4 -3.23 -16.75 -60.52
N LEU A 5 -4.11 -17.64 -60.04
CA LEU A 5 -4.41 -17.78 -58.62
C LEU A 5 -3.23 -18.35 -57.83
N THR A 6 -2.44 -19.26 -58.41
CA THR A 6 -1.22 -19.77 -57.79
C THR A 6 -0.12 -18.71 -57.75
N SER A 7 0.06 -17.93 -58.83
CA SER A 7 1.01 -16.80 -58.87
C SER A 7 0.68 -15.75 -57.81
N LEU A 8 -0.59 -15.36 -57.69
CA LEU A 8 -1.04 -14.38 -56.71
C LEU A 8 -0.92 -14.91 -55.26
N TYR A 9 -1.12 -16.21 -55.05
CA TYR A 9 -0.89 -16.87 -53.76
C TYR A 9 0.59 -16.89 -53.37
N ILE A 10 1.50 -17.19 -54.31
CA ILE A 10 2.95 -17.17 -54.07
C ILE A 10 3.41 -15.73 -53.78
N PHE A 11 2.94 -14.75 -54.54
CA PHE A 11 3.28 -13.35 -54.31
C PHE A 11 2.75 -12.85 -52.96
N LYS A 12 1.48 -13.14 -52.62
CA LYS A 12 0.93 -12.81 -51.30
C LYS A 12 1.68 -13.51 -50.17
N LYS A 13 2.04 -14.79 -50.32
CA LYS A 13 2.81 -15.55 -49.33
C LYS A 13 4.21 -14.97 -49.14
N PHE A 14 4.90 -14.59 -50.20
CA PHE A 14 6.21 -13.95 -50.17
C PHE A 14 6.17 -12.59 -49.47
N VAL A 15 5.17 -11.75 -49.77
CA VAL A 15 5.00 -10.46 -49.10
C VAL A 15 4.70 -10.64 -47.61
N ILE A 16 3.85 -11.60 -47.25
CA ILE A 16 3.50 -11.89 -45.85
C ILE A 16 4.71 -12.41 -45.06
N THR A 17 5.50 -13.35 -45.60
CA THR A 17 6.65 -13.92 -44.88
C THR A 17 7.74 -12.87 -44.62
N ASN A 18 8.04 -12.02 -45.60
CA ASN A 18 9.02 -10.94 -45.43
C ASN A 18 8.56 -9.90 -44.40
N TYR A 19 7.26 -9.62 -44.35
CA TYR A 19 6.68 -8.73 -43.35
C TYR A 19 6.76 -9.33 -41.93
N LEU A 20 6.47 -10.62 -41.79
CA LEU A 20 6.59 -11.33 -40.52
C LEU A 20 8.05 -11.44 -40.03
N ASP A 21 9.01 -11.66 -40.93
CA ASP A 21 10.44 -11.66 -40.60
C ASP A 21 10.95 -10.27 -40.20
N SER A 22 10.47 -9.21 -40.86
CA SER A 22 10.75 -7.82 -40.47
C SER A 22 10.24 -7.50 -39.07
N LEU A 23 9.10 -8.04 -38.66
CA LEU A 23 8.54 -7.85 -37.31
C LEU A 23 9.29 -8.65 -36.24
N ASN A 24 9.94 -9.76 -36.62
CA ASN A 24 10.70 -10.62 -35.70
C ASN A 24 12.16 -10.15 -35.48
N SER A 25 12.70 -9.29 -36.34
CA SER A 25 14.09 -8.81 -36.28
C SER A 25 14.42 -7.99 -35.01
N THR A 26 13.44 -7.30 -34.42
CA THR A 26 13.66 -6.39 -33.28
C THR A 26 13.81 -7.07 -31.91
N MET A 27 13.86 -8.41 -31.85
CA MET A 27 13.83 -9.12 -30.57
C MET A 27 14.65 -10.41 -30.52
N ALA A 28 15.71 -10.54 -31.32
CA ALA A 28 16.57 -11.73 -31.29
C ALA A 28 17.08 -12.06 -29.87
N LYS A 29 17.43 -11.04 -29.06
CA LYS A 29 17.62 -11.13 -27.60
C LYS A 29 17.35 -9.77 -26.95
N SER A 30 16.46 -9.71 -25.96
CA SER A 30 16.21 -8.51 -25.14
C SER A 30 17.10 -8.47 -23.88
N LYS A 31 17.34 -7.28 -23.32
CA LYS A 31 18.00 -7.14 -22.02
C LYS A 31 17.02 -7.52 -20.90
N ASN A 32 17.38 -8.53 -20.09
CA ASN A 32 16.47 -9.11 -19.09
C ASN A 32 16.33 -8.29 -17.79
N HIS A 33 17.25 -7.35 -17.51
CA HIS A 33 17.22 -6.57 -16.27
C HIS A 33 17.90 -5.20 -16.41
N THR A 34 17.32 -4.17 -15.78
CA THR A 34 17.93 -2.84 -15.64
C THR A 34 17.44 -2.10 -14.39
N ASN A 35 18.38 -1.49 -13.66
CA ASN A 35 18.11 -0.60 -12.53
C ASN A 35 18.34 0.89 -12.87
N HIS A 36 18.62 1.22 -14.14
CA HIS A 36 19.15 2.53 -14.53
C HIS A 36 18.26 3.71 -14.15
N ASN A 37 16.94 3.60 -14.36
CA ASN A 37 15.99 4.69 -14.13
C ASN A 37 15.16 4.51 -12.84
N GLN A 38 15.50 3.54 -11.98
CA GLN A 38 14.69 3.33 -10.76
C GLN A 38 14.92 4.47 -9.77
N ASN A 39 16.18 4.80 -9.48
CA ASN A 39 16.52 5.90 -8.57
C ASN A 39 15.91 7.24 -9.02
N HIS A 40 15.98 7.56 -10.31
CA HIS A 40 15.41 8.81 -10.81
C HIS A 40 13.87 8.86 -10.62
N LYS A 41 13.16 7.75 -10.85
CA LYS A 41 11.72 7.65 -10.59
C LYS A 41 11.39 7.74 -9.09
N ASP A 42 12.16 7.06 -8.25
CA ASP A 42 11.96 7.05 -6.79
C ASP A 42 12.17 8.45 -6.19
N HIS A 43 13.14 9.20 -6.73
CA HIS A 43 13.44 10.56 -6.29
C HIS A 43 12.57 11.64 -6.94
N ARG A 44 11.87 11.39 -8.06
CA ARG A 44 10.94 12.35 -8.69
C ARG A 44 9.88 12.88 -7.72
N ASN A 45 9.33 11.99 -6.89
CA ASN A 45 8.37 12.35 -5.82
C ASN A 45 9.04 12.40 -4.43
N GLY A 46 10.29 11.93 -4.34
CA GLY A 46 11.09 11.85 -3.11
C GLY A 46 10.68 10.71 -2.18
N ILE A 47 11.67 9.96 -1.70
CA ILE A 47 11.47 8.86 -0.74
C ILE A 47 11.19 9.46 0.66
N LYS A 48 9.93 9.44 1.09
CA LYS A 48 9.52 9.98 2.40
C LYS A 48 9.63 8.92 3.49
N ARG A 49 10.21 9.30 4.63
CA ARG A 49 10.26 8.45 5.84
C ARG A 49 8.85 8.29 6.45
N PRO A 50 8.52 7.14 7.06
CA PRO A 50 7.26 6.98 7.76
C PRO A 50 7.16 7.96 8.93
N ARG A 51 5.96 8.49 9.18
CA ARG A 51 5.72 9.46 10.26
C ARG A 51 5.89 8.80 11.63
N ARG A 52 6.71 9.38 12.49
CA ARG A 52 6.86 8.95 13.90
C ARG A 52 5.68 9.50 14.71
N LYS A 53 4.91 8.62 15.34
CA LYS A 53 3.85 9.00 16.30
C LYS A 53 4.43 9.00 17.71
N ARG A 54 3.96 9.91 18.58
CA ARG A 54 4.37 9.97 20.00
C ARG A 54 4.08 8.66 20.74
N CYS A 55 2.95 8.02 20.43
CA CYS A 55 2.57 6.73 20.98
C CYS A 55 2.50 5.70 19.84
N PRO A 56 3.38 4.68 19.82
CA PRO A 56 3.29 3.59 18.84
C PRO A 56 2.09 2.66 19.14
N GLY A 57 1.70 1.87 18.15
CA GLY A 57 0.71 0.81 18.34
C GLY A 57 1.27 -0.32 19.21
N MET A 58 0.38 -1.06 19.88
CA MET A 58 0.76 -2.17 20.79
C MET A 58 0.69 -3.55 20.12
N LYS A 59 0.70 -3.61 18.78
CA LYS A 59 0.68 -4.87 18.03
C LYS A 59 2.00 -5.61 18.24
N GLY A 60 1.95 -6.89 18.59
CA GLY A 60 3.11 -7.72 18.88
C GLY A 60 3.63 -7.65 20.32
N VAL A 61 2.97 -6.88 21.20
CA VAL A 61 3.25 -6.90 22.64
C VAL A 61 2.64 -8.16 23.26
N ASP A 62 3.30 -8.70 24.29
CA ASP A 62 2.85 -9.89 25.03
C ASP A 62 1.36 -9.81 25.42
N PRO A 63 0.54 -10.81 25.02
CA PRO A 63 -0.87 -10.86 25.38
C PRO A 63 -1.14 -10.82 26.89
N LYS A 64 -0.26 -11.38 27.73
CA LYS A 64 -0.45 -11.38 29.19
C LYS A 64 -0.31 -9.96 29.75
N PHE A 65 0.70 -9.21 29.30
CA PHE A 65 0.83 -7.78 29.60
C PHE A 65 -0.39 -6.96 29.12
N LEU A 66 -0.86 -7.20 27.89
CA LEU A 66 -2.01 -6.48 27.33
C LEU A 66 -3.29 -6.69 28.15
N LYS A 67 -3.55 -7.94 28.58
CA LYS A 67 -4.68 -8.28 29.45
C LYS A 67 -4.59 -7.54 30.78
N ASN A 68 -3.42 -7.54 31.42
CA ASN A 68 -3.24 -6.81 32.68
C ASN A 68 -3.46 -5.29 32.51
N LEU A 69 -2.85 -4.70 31.47
CA LEU A 69 -2.99 -3.27 31.19
C LEU A 69 -4.45 -2.87 30.95
N PHE A 70 -5.24 -3.72 30.28
CA PHE A 70 -6.67 -3.50 30.11
C PHE A 70 -7.40 -3.41 31.45
N TYR A 71 -7.17 -4.36 32.36
CA TYR A 71 -7.81 -4.35 33.69
C TYR A 71 -7.38 -3.15 34.53
N VAL A 72 -6.09 -2.79 34.52
CA VAL A 72 -5.58 -1.60 35.22
C VAL A 72 -6.25 -0.33 34.69
N ARG A 73 -6.29 -0.13 33.37
CA ARG A 73 -6.96 1.03 32.74
C ARG A 73 -8.44 1.07 33.11
N LYS A 74 -9.13 -0.06 33.06
CA LYS A 74 -10.55 -0.18 33.44
C LYS A 74 -10.77 0.22 34.91
N GLY A 75 -9.91 -0.22 35.82
CA GLY A 75 -9.96 0.15 37.25
C GLY A 75 -9.74 1.64 37.48
N LEU A 76 -8.72 2.24 36.83
CA LEU A 76 -8.43 3.66 36.93
C LEU A 76 -9.59 4.54 36.43
N MET A 77 -10.28 4.13 35.35
CA MET A 77 -11.45 4.85 34.86
C MET A 77 -12.60 4.85 35.86
N LYS A 78 -12.86 3.72 36.53
CA LYS A 78 -13.89 3.65 37.60
C LYS A 78 -13.56 4.58 38.76
N LYS A 79 -12.32 4.52 39.26
CA LYS A 79 -11.87 5.39 40.37
C LYS A 79 -12.00 6.87 40.00
N LYS A 80 -11.62 7.25 38.78
CA LYS A 80 -11.75 8.62 38.27
C LYS A 80 -13.21 9.10 38.20
N LEU A 81 -14.15 8.21 37.89
CA LEU A 81 -15.57 8.53 37.88
C LEU A 81 -16.10 8.74 39.30
N GLU A 82 -15.71 7.86 40.23
CA GLU A 82 -16.11 7.95 41.63
C GLU A 82 -15.60 9.23 42.29
N THR A 83 -14.32 9.58 42.09
CA THR A 83 -13.76 10.84 42.61
C THR A 83 -14.52 12.05 42.09
N LYS A 84 -14.86 12.07 40.80
CA LYS A 84 -15.69 13.15 40.21
C LYS A 84 -17.08 13.23 40.83
N ARG A 85 -17.73 12.10 41.10
CA ARG A 85 -19.06 12.06 41.76
C ARG A 85 -18.97 12.59 43.19
N LEU A 86 -17.93 12.21 43.93
CA LEU A 86 -17.68 12.70 45.28
C LEU A 86 -17.40 14.21 45.28
N GLU A 87 -16.60 14.71 44.34
CA GLU A 87 -16.33 16.13 44.17
C GLU A 87 -17.62 16.92 43.82
N ALA A 88 -18.47 16.39 42.94
CA ALA A 88 -19.75 17.00 42.60
C ALA A 88 -20.70 17.07 43.82
N LYS A 89 -20.69 16.06 44.70
CA LYS A 89 -21.43 16.10 45.96
C LYS A 89 -20.86 17.08 46.98
N ARG A 90 -19.55 17.35 46.92
CA ARG A 90 -18.85 18.29 47.81
C ARG A 90 -19.04 19.74 47.42
N LYS A 91 -19.30 20.04 46.13
CA LYS A 91 -19.65 21.40 45.70
C LYS A 91 -21.00 21.77 46.36
N PRO A 92 -21.05 22.78 47.23
CA PRO A 92 -22.31 23.25 47.79
C PRO A 92 -23.17 23.71 46.62
N THR A 93 -24.40 23.24 46.53
CA THR A 93 -25.40 23.93 45.73
C THR A 93 -25.53 25.31 46.34
N GLU A 94 -24.94 26.32 45.69
CA GLU A 94 -25.20 27.73 45.99
C GLU A 94 -26.72 27.89 46.04
N LYS A 95 -27.22 28.19 47.25
CA LYS A 95 -28.60 28.59 47.47
C LYS A 95 -28.79 29.85 46.63
N LYS A 96 -29.56 29.73 45.55
CA LYS A 96 -30.12 30.89 44.87
C LYS A 96 -31.08 31.55 45.86
N GLU A 97 -30.60 32.61 46.51
CA GLU A 97 -31.45 33.68 47.02
C GLU A 97 -32.15 34.39 45.86
#